data_AF-A0A6P0XQR2-F1
#
_entry.id   AF-A0A6P0XQR2-F1
#
_cell.length_a   1.000
_cell.length_b   1.000
_cell.length_c   1.000
_cell.angle_alpha   90.00
_cell.angle_beta   90.00
_cell.angle_gamma   90.00
#
_symmetry.space_group_name_H-M   'P 1'
#
loop_
_entity.id
_entity.type
_entity.pdbx_description
1 polymer ?
#
loop_
_entity_poly.entity_id
_entity_poly.type
_entity_poly.pdbx_seq_one_letter_code
_entity_poly.pdbx_strand_id
1 'polypeptide(L)'
;MLNQNWLKPGDLLQVISPSGCLRELDAFEKGVEIWRSHDYQVELTPGYDEKWGYLAGTDESRLTQLVAAMSNENYRGLLCSRGGYGTTRLLENWPNLNDFSLPAPKWLIGFSDITALLWTFSKISNFSCVHGPLLTTLAAEPEWSIQRLFDLVEGRSLEPLKGNGWGGGQAKGYLMPANLTVAGHLLGTKYQPDLTGTILALEDTNEVPY
;
A
#
# COMPACT_ATOMS: atom_id res chain seq x y z
N MET A 1 -12.81 -18.15 0.65
CA MET A 1 -12.33 -17.59 -0.62
C MET A 1 -13.01 -16.24 -0.77
N LEU A 2 -12.27 -15.15 -0.62
CA LEU A 2 -12.78 -13.82 -0.92
C LEU A 2 -13.13 -13.80 -2.42
N ASN A 3 -14.32 -13.32 -2.80
CA ASN A 3 -14.59 -12.91 -4.18
C ASN A 3 -13.63 -11.75 -4.47
N GLN A 4 -12.41 -12.06 -4.91
CA GLN A 4 -11.41 -11.06 -5.22
C GLN A 4 -11.83 -10.38 -6.53
N ASN A 5 -12.37 -9.18 -6.40
CA ASN A 5 -12.57 -8.29 -7.53
C ASN A 5 -11.21 -7.73 -7.93
N TRP A 6 -10.49 -8.51 -8.73
CA TRP A 6 -9.23 -8.12 -9.37
C TRP A 6 -9.36 -6.78 -10.08
N LEU A 7 -8.24 -6.05 -10.12
CA LEU A 7 -8.11 -4.90 -10.99
C LEU A 7 -8.13 -5.36 -12.46
N LYS A 8 -8.56 -4.47 -13.34
CA LYS A 8 -8.50 -4.68 -14.79
C LYS A 8 -8.22 -3.36 -15.50
N PRO A 9 -7.63 -3.41 -16.71
CA PRO A 9 -7.60 -2.28 -17.63
C PRO A 9 -8.92 -1.51 -17.68
N GLY A 10 -8.84 -0.18 -17.61
CA GLY A 10 -9.96 0.75 -17.57
C GLY A 10 -10.47 1.09 -16.16
N ASP A 11 -10.09 0.34 -15.12
CA ASP A 11 -10.45 0.67 -13.74
C ASP A 11 -9.85 2.02 -13.32
N LEU A 12 -10.60 2.76 -12.48
CA LEU A 12 -10.20 4.06 -11.94
C LEU A 12 -9.44 3.90 -10.63
N LEU A 13 -8.25 4.48 -10.56
CA LEU A 13 -7.34 4.44 -9.43
C LEU A 13 -7.08 5.87 -8.92
N GLN A 14 -7.05 6.01 -7.59
CA GLN A 14 -6.79 7.28 -6.93
C GLN A 14 -5.39 7.30 -6.32
N VAL A 15 -4.63 8.35 -6.60
CA VAL A 15 -3.35 8.60 -5.93
C VAL A 15 -3.59 9.22 -4.55
N ILE A 16 -2.99 8.64 -3.52
CA ILE A 16 -3.04 9.16 -2.15
C ILE A 16 -1.63 9.41 -1.60
N SER A 17 -1.49 10.41 -0.72
CA SER A 17 -0.22 10.77 -0.08
C SER A 17 -0.34 10.69 1.45
N PRO A 18 -0.47 9.49 2.04
CA PRO A 18 -0.74 9.34 3.48
C PRO A 18 0.49 9.59 4.36
N SER A 19 1.67 9.84 3.79
CA SER A 19 2.95 9.94 4.51
C SER A 19 3.70 11.23 4.17
N GLY A 20 4.95 11.11 3.68
CA GLY A 20 5.83 12.21 3.38
C GLY A 20 5.44 12.97 2.11
N CYS A 21 5.77 14.26 2.05
CA CYS A 21 5.51 15.08 0.87
C CYS A 21 6.29 14.58 -0.35
N LEU A 22 5.74 14.87 -1.53
CA LEU A 22 6.37 14.52 -2.79
C LEU A 22 7.66 15.36 -2.99
N ARG A 23 8.78 14.67 -3.21
CA ARG A 23 10.09 15.29 -3.46
C ARG A 23 10.65 14.91 -4.83
N GLU A 24 10.31 13.72 -5.30
CA GLU A 24 10.81 13.11 -6.53
C GLU A 24 9.75 13.19 -7.65
N LEU A 25 9.43 14.41 -8.11
CA LEU A 25 8.32 14.65 -9.06
C LEU A 25 8.47 13.85 -10.37
N ASP A 26 9.65 13.87 -10.99
CA ASP A 26 9.91 13.12 -12.22
C ASP A 26 9.69 11.61 -12.05
N ALA A 27 10.08 11.04 -10.90
CA ALA A 27 9.92 9.61 -10.64
C ALA A 27 8.44 9.26 -10.40
N PHE A 28 7.73 10.14 -9.68
CA PHE A 28 6.29 10.03 -9.47
C PHE A 28 5.50 10.08 -10.79
N GLU A 29 5.79 11.06 -11.66
CA GLU A 29 5.12 11.20 -12.95
C GLU A 29 5.35 9.97 -13.83
N LYS A 30 6.57 9.42 -13.84
CA LYS A 30 6.85 8.16 -14.53
C LYS A 30 6.08 6.98 -13.93
N GLY A 31 5.96 6.90 -12.61
CA GLY A 31 5.16 5.86 -11.95
C GLY A 31 3.68 5.96 -12.32
N VAL A 32 3.13 7.18 -12.39
CA VAL A 32 1.75 7.42 -12.87
C VAL A 32 1.60 6.98 -14.32
N GLU A 33 2.58 7.31 -15.16
CA GLU A 33 2.55 6.96 -16.59
C GLU A 33 2.64 5.45 -16.81
N ILE A 34 3.38 4.71 -15.98
CA ILE A 34 3.41 3.25 -16.04
C ILE A 34 1.99 2.68 -15.84
N TRP A 35 1.26 3.11 -14.81
CA TRP A 35 -0.13 2.67 -14.62
C TRP A 35 -1.03 3.03 -15.81
N ARG A 36 -0.90 4.24 -16.35
CA ARG A 36 -1.68 4.68 -17.53
C ARG A 36 -1.34 3.88 -18.78
N SER A 37 -0.08 3.53 -18.99
CA SER A 37 0.36 2.70 -20.11
C SER A 37 -0.15 1.25 -20.06
N HIS A 38 -0.57 0.81 -18.86
CA HIS A 38 -1.29 -0.45 -18.63
C HIS A 38 -2.83 -0.24 -18.65
N ASP A 39 -3.30 0.81 -19.33
CA ASP A 39 -4.71 1.14 -19.56
C ASP A 39 -5.53 1.48 -18.29
N TYR A 40 -4.89 1.81 -17.17
CA TYR A 40 -5.61 2.28 -15.98
C TYR A 40 -5.88 3.78 -16.04
N GLN A 41 -7.03 4.21 -15.50
CA GLN A 41 -7.31 5.63 -15.28
C GLN A 41 -6.74 6.03 -13.93
N VAL A 42 -5.84 7.03 -13.90
CA VAL A 42 -5.18 7.47 -12.66
C VAL A 42 -5.49 8.94 -12.38
N GLU A 43 -6.22 9.18 -11.29
CA GLU A 43 -6.56 10.50 -10.77
C GLU A 43 -5.63 10.91 -9.63
N LEU A 44 -5.25 12.19 -9.63
CA LEU A 44 -4.44 12.78 -8.56
C LEU A 44 -5.37 13.47 -7.56
N THR A 45 -5.11 13.28 -6.26
CA THR A 45 -5.91 13.96 -5.23
C THR A 45 -5.62 15.46 -5.26
N PRO A 46 -6.62 16.34 -5.08
CA PRO A 46 -6.35 17.76 -4.87
C PRO A 46 -5.33 17.95 -3.73
N GLY A 47 -4.26 18.69 -3.99
CA GLY A 47 -3.17 18.87 -3.03
C GLY A 47 -2.22 17.67 -2.92
N TYR A 48 -2.13 16.80 -3.94
CA TYR A 48 -1.19 15.67 -3.95
C TYR A 48 0.29 16.08 -3.74
N ASP A 49 0.63 17.33 -4.05
CA ASP A 49 1.95 17.95 -3.92
C ASP A 49 2.06 18.90 -2.72
N GLU A 50 1.07 18.94 -1.83
CA GLU A 50 1.09 19.74 -0.60
C GLU A 50 2.30 19.39 0.28
N LYS A 51 2.80 20.42 0.98
CA LYS A 51 3.96 20.30 1.87
C LYS A 51 3.64 20.92 3.22
N TRP A 52 3.67 20.09 4.25
CA TRP A 52 3.61 20.50 5.65
C TRP A 52 4.84 19.93 6.38
N GLY A 53 5.93 20.70 6.39
CA GLY A 53 7.24 20.19 6.80
C GLY A 53 7.67 19.02 5.92
N TYR A 54 7.88 17.84 6.51
CA TYR A 54 8.19 16.61 5.77
C TYR A 54 6.96 15.82 5.32
N LEU A 55 5.75 16.21 5.74
CA LEU A 55 4.48 15.51 5.48
C LEU A 55 3.77 16.08 4.24
N ALA A 56 2.97 15.25 3.57
CA ALA A 56 2.18 15.61 2.38
C ALA A 56 0.91 16.43 2.68
N GLY A 57 0.91 17.21 3.77
CA GLY A 57 -0.25 17.90 4.31
C GLY A 57 -0.43 17.65 5.81
N THR A 58 -1.39 18.34 6.43
CA THR A 58 -1.72 18.12 7.85
C THR A 58 -2.32 16.73 8.06
N ASP A 59 -2.39 16.27 9.31
CA ASP A 59 -3.00 14.97 9.64
C ASP A 59 -4.48 14.95 9.19
N GLU A 60 -5.20 16.06 9.40
CA GLU A 60 -6.61 16.20 9.02
C GLU A 60 -6.80 16.17 7.50
N SER A 61 -5.95 16.89 6.75
CA SER A 61 -6.02 16.92 5.28
C SER A 61 -5.77 15.53 4.70
N ARG A 62 -4.67 14.88 5.11
CA ARG A 62 -4.31 13.54 4.63
C ARG A 62 -5.34 12.48 5.01
N LEU A 63 -5.88 12.53 6.23
CA LEU A 63 -6.95 11.62 6.65
C LEU A 63 -8.24 11.86 5.85
N THR A 64 -8.63 13.11 5.63
CA THR A 64 -9.81 13.46 4.84
C THR A 64 -9.70 12.93 3.41
N GLN A 65 -8.54 13.13 2.79
CA GLN A 65 -8.26 12.62 1.44
C GLN A 65 -8.31 11.08 1.38
N LEU A 66 -7.72 10.40 2.36
CA LEU A 66 -7.74 8.94 2.44
C LEU A 66 -9.16 8.39 2.61
N VAL A 67 -9.93 8.98 3.53
CA VAL A 67 -11.34 8.60 3.77
C VAL A 67 -12.19 8.86 2.52
N ALA A 68 -12.01 9.99 1.85
CA ALA A 68 -12.73 10.32 0.61
C ALA A 68 -12.44 9.30 -0.49
N ALA A 69 -11.17 8.93 -0.69
CA ALA A 69 -10.77 7.92 -1.67
C ALA A 69 -11.33 6.53 -1.33
N MET A 70 -11.35 6.15 -0.06
CA MET A 70 -11.95 4.90 0.41
C MET A 70 -13.48 4.89 0.30
N SER A 71 -14.13 6.05 0.36
CA SER A 71 -15.59 6.19 0.34
C SER A 71 -16.17 6.37 -1.06
N ASN A 72 -15.33 6.62 -2.08
CA ASN A 72 -15.79 6.76 -3.46
C ASN A 72 -15.95 5.37 -4.10
N GLU A 73 -17.17 4.99 -4.49
CA GLU A 73 -17.47 3.69 -5.10
C GLU A 73 -16.80 3.45 -6.46
N ASN A 74 -16.43 4.51 -7.18
CA ASN A 74 -15.81 4.41 -8.50
C ASN A 74 -14.33 4.01 -8.44
N TYR A 75 -13.63 4.35 -7.35
CA TYR A 75 -12.21 4.01 -7.20
C TYR A 75 -12.04 2.53 -6.87
N ARG A 76 -11.35 1.81 -7.75
CA ARG A 76 -11.05 0.38 -7.59
C ARG A 76 -9.74 0.14 -6.86
N GLY A 77 -8.85 1.12 -6.82
CA GLY A 77 -7.61 1.02 -6.08
C GLY A 77 -7.02 2.37 -5.69
N LEU A 78 -6.19 2.33 -4.65
CA LEU A 78 -5.47 3.46 -4.08
C LEU A 78 -3.97 3.22 -4.30
N LEU A 79 -3.32 4.19 -4.95
CA LEU A 79 -1.89 4.16 -5.23
C LEU A 79 -1.19 5.14 -4.29
N CYS A 80 -0.31 4.63 -3.43
CA CYS A 80 0.46 5.49 -2.55
C CYS A 80 1.57 6.21 -3.34
N SER A 81 1.56 7.55 -3.27
CA SER A 81 2.54 8.38 -3.96
C SER A 81 3.96 8.11 -3.48
N ARG A 82 4.16 8.13 -2.16
CA ARG A 82 5.45 8.02 -1.48
C ARG A 82 5.25 7.50 -0.04
N GLY A 83 6.27 6.82 0.48
CA GLY A 83 6.40 6.50 1.90
C GLY A 83 6.94 7.69 2.69
N GLY A 84 7.64 7.42 3.79
CA GLY A 84 8.20 8.45 4.66
C GLY A 84 8.03 8.11 6.12
N TYR A 85 7.47 9.03 6.89
CA TYR A 85 7.12 8.83 8.28
C TYR A 85 5.86 9.64 8.54
N GLY A 86 4.77 9.04 8.99
CA GLY A 86 3.56 9.80 9.31
C GLY A 86 2.25 9.16 8.93
N THR A 87 2.28 7.98 8.34
CA THR A 87 1.08 7.18 8.06
C THR A 87 0.40 6.75 9.37
N THR A 88 1.16 6.35 10.39
CA THR A 88 0.65 5.95 11.71
C THR A 88 -0.15 7.06 12.40
N ARG A 89 0.23 8.33 12.20
CA ARG A 89 -0.51 9.51 12.71
C ARG A 89 -1.96 9.54 12.23
N LEU A 90 -2.22 9.05 11.01
CA LEU A 90 -3.58 8.98 10.47
C LEU A 90 -4.42 7.95 11.21
N LEU A 91 -3.82 6.83 11.62
CA LEU A 91 -4.51 5.78 12.36
C LEU A 91 -4.93 6.27 13.75
N GLU A 92 -4.04 6.96 14.47
CA GLU A 92 -4.31 7.53 15.80
C GLU A 92 -5.50 8.48 15.80
N ASN A 93 -5.64 9.30 14.75
CA ASN A 93 -6.68 10.31 14.62
C ASN A 93 -7.96 9.81 13.93
N TRP A 94 -8.09 8.50 13.68
CA TRP A 94 -9.25 7.94 12.99
C TRP A 94 -10.22 7.25 13.97
N PRO A 95 -11.27 7.95 14.45
CA PRO A 95 -12.14 7.44 15.50
C PRO A 95 -12.95 6.20 15.08
N ASN A 96 -13.45 6.17 13.84
CA ASN A 96 -14.38 5.15 13.36
C ASN A 96 -13.75 4.12 12.41
N LEU A 97 -12.43 3.92 12.49
CA LEU A 97 -11.72 3.01 11.57
C LEU A 97 -12.23 1.56 11.65
N ASN A 98 -12.52 1.06 12.85
CA ASN A 98 -12.98 -0.31 13.06
C ASN A 98 -14.40 -0.54 12.50
N ASP A 99 -15.19 0.52 12.37
CA ASP A 99 -16.56 0.48 11.85
C ASP A 99 -16.62 0.88 10.37
N PHE A 100 -15.46 1.14 9.75
CA PHE A 100 -15.39 1.60 8.37
C PHE A 100 -15.74 0.46 7.42
N SER A 101 -16.79 0.66 6.62
CA SER A 101 -17.22 -0.26 5.57
C SER A 101 -16.95 0.34 4.20
N LEU A 102 -16.34 -0.44 3.32
CA LEU A 102 -16.12 -0.03 1.95
C LEU A 102 -17.42 -0.12 1.14
N PRO A 103 -17.75 0.89 0.31
CA PRO A 103 -18.92 0.83 -0.58
C PRO A 103 -18.71 -0.15 -1.74
N ALA A 104 -17.45 -0.42 -2.10
CA ALA A 104 -17.07 -1.37 -3.15
C ALA A 104 -15.68 -1.94 -2.85
N PRO A 105 -15.32 -3.15 -3.33
CA PRO A 105 -13.99 -3.72 -3.12
C PRO A 105 -12.87 -2.85 -3.69
N LYS A 106 -11.80 -2.67 -2.90
CA LYS A 106 -10.67 -1.80 -3.23
C LYS A 106 -9.32 -2.46 -3.06
N TRP A 107 -8.34 -1.95 -3.80
CA TRP A 107 -6.93 -2.28 -3.67
C TRP A 107 -6.16 -1.14 -2.99
N LEU A 108 -5.14 -1.45 -2.19
CA LEU A 108 -4.14 -0.50 -1.70
C LEU A 108 -2.77 -1.00 -2.10
N ILE A 109 -1.99 -0.16 -2.78
CA ILE A 109 -0.64 -0.48 -3.24
C ILE A 109 0.35 0.51 -2.64
N GLY A 110 1.35 0.00 -1.92
CA GLY A 110 2.48 0.76 -1.40
C GLY A 110 3.38 -0.11 -0.51
N PHE A 111 4.47 0.45 0.03
CA PHE A 111 5.38 -0.26 0.94
C PHE A 111 6.03 0.72 1.95
N SER A 112 6.98 0.24 2.77
CA SER A 112 7.67 1.05 3.78
C SER A 112 6.67 1.58 4.83
N ASP A 113 6.61 2.89 5.10
CA ASP A 113 5.67 3.53 6.05
C ASP A 113 4.18 3.21 5.79
N ILE A 114 3.85 2.85 4.54
CA ILE A 114 2.50 2.43 4.16
C ILE A 114 2.10 1.10 4.82
N THR A 115 3.05 0.33 5.37
CA THR A 115 2.81 -0.87 6.19
C THR A 115 1.74 -0.63 7.26
N ALA A 116 1.71 0.57 7.87
CA ALA A 116 0.68 0.94 8.83
C ALA A 116 -0.75 0.82 8.26
N LEU A 117 -0.99 1.31 7.04
CA LEU A 117 -2.29 1.12 6.38
C LEU A 117 -2.46 -0.31 5.89
N LEU A 118 -1.45 -0.93 5.26
CA LEU A 118 -1.57 -2.29 4.71
C LEU A 118 -2.01 -3.30 5.78
N TRP A 119 -1.35 -3.26 6.94
CA TRP A 119 -1.68 -4.14 8.05
C TRP A 119 -3.04 -3.83 8.65
N THR A 120 -3.33 -2.55 8.86
CA THR A 120 -4.61 -2.15 9.46
C THR A 120 -5.79 -2.47 8.55
N PHE A 121 -5.67 -2.18 7.25
CA PHE A 121 -6.73 -2.35 6.26
C PHE A 121 -6.91 -3.79 5.82
N SER A 122 -5.92 -4.67 6.01
CA SER A 122 -6.10 -6.11 5.77
C SER A 122 -7.22 -6.74 6.61
N LYS A 123 -7.62 -6.08 7.71
CA LYS A 123 -8.77 -6.47 8.55
C LYS A 123 -10.11 -5.98 8.00
N ILE A 124 -10.11 -5.00 7.10
CA ILE A 124 -11.32 -4.43 6.52
C ILE A 124 -11.80 -5.37 5.40
N SER A 125 -13.05 -5.81 5.50
CA SER A 125 -13.65 -6.67 4.48
C SER A 125 -13.62 -5.99 3.10
N ASN A 126 -13.30 -6.76 2.07
CA ASN A 126 -13.17 -6.30 0.68
C ASN A 126 -12.01 -5.32 0.40
N PHE A 127 -11.05 -5.21 1.30
CA PHE A 127 -9.82 -4.43 1.08
C PHE A 127 -8.64 -5.37 0.77
N SER A 128 -8.18 -5.35 -0.48
CA SER A 128 -6.97 -6.09 -0.89
C SER A 128 -5.73 -5.20 -0.76
N CYS A 129 -4.71 -5.68 -0.06
CA CYS A 129 -3.49 -4.91 0.20
C CYS A 129 -2.29 -5.55 -0.50
N VAL A 130 -1.52 -4.75 -1.21
CA VAL A 130 -0.28 -5.17 -1.88
C VAL A 130 0.86 -4.36 -1.31
N HIS A 131 1.80 -5.06 -0.67
CA HIS A 131 3.10 -4.52 -0.34
C HIS A 131 3.94 -4.45 -1.62
N GLY A 132 3.92 -3.29 -2.29
CA GLY A 132 4.48 -3.10 -3.62
C GLY A 132 5.00 -1.69 -3.84
N PRO A 133 5.64 -1.41 -4.99
CA PRO A 133 6.30 -0.14 -5.24
C PRO A 133 5.34 1.05 -5.13
N LEU A 134 5.87 2.16 -4.62
CA LEU A 134 5.19 3.47 -4.59
C LEU A 134 5.28 4.11 -5.97
N LEU A 135 4.44 5.12 -6.26
CA LEU A 135 4.57 5.84 -7.53
C LEU A 135 5.95 6.48 -7.71
N THR A 136 6.59 6.96 -6.63
CA THR A 136 7.96 7.49 -6.68
C THR A 136 9.05 6.44 -6.90
N THR A 137 8.77 5.14 -6.73
CA THR A 137 9.79 4.08 -6.87
C THR A 137 9.52 3.12 -8.02
N LEU A 138 8.26 3.04 -8.50
CA LEU A 138 7.83 2.12 -9.53
C LEU A 138 8.67 2.21 -10.81
N ALA A 139 9.03 3.41 -11.24
CA ALA A 139 9.83 3.60 -12.46
C ALA A 139 11.29 3.15 -12.35
N ALA A 140 11.78 2.90 -11.13
CA ALA A 140 13.12 2.37 -10.89
C ALA A 140 13.12 0.84 -10.71
N GLU A 141 11.95 0.20 -10.63
CA GLU A 141 11.84 -1.24 -10.56
C GLU A 141 12.29 -1.89 -11.88
N PRO A 142 12.90 -3.08 -11.82
CA PRO A 142 13.17 -3.84 -13.03
C PRO A 142 11.86 -4.30 -13.68
N GLU A 143 11.87 -4.45 -15.00
CA GLU A 143 10.68 -4.80 -15.80
C GLU A 143 9.90 -6.01 -15.25
N TRP A 144 10.61 -7.05 -14.79
CA TRP A 144 9.96 -8.24 -14.23
C TRP A 144 9.16 -7.95 -12.96
N SER A 145 9.59 -6.98 -12.14
CA SER A 145 8.93 -6.58 -10.89
C SER A 145 7.68 -5.76 -11.20
N ILE A 146 7.77 -4.85 -12.18
CA ILE A 146 6.63 -4.09 -12.71
C ILE A 146 5.58 -5.07 -13.27
N GLN A 147 5.99 -5.99 -14.15
CA GLN A 147 5.07 -6.98 -14.73
C GLN A 147 4.42 -7.85 -13.65
N ARG A 148 5.18 -8.26 -12.63
CA ARG A 148 4.66 -9.03 -11.49
C ARG A 148 3.60 -8.28 -10.69
N LEU A 149 3.74 -6.96 -10.51
CA LEU A 149 2.71 -6.13 -9.87
C LEU A 149 1.39 -6.21 -10.64
N PHE A 150 1.43 -6.03 -11.96
CA PHE A 150 0.24 -6.09 -12.81
C PHE A 150 -0.35 -7.51 -12.87
N ASP A 151 0.49 -8.55 -12.96
CA ASP A 151 0.02 -9.93 -12.87
C ASP A 151 -0.72 -10.19 -11.55
N LEU A 152 -0.19 -9.69 -10.43
CA LEU A 152 -0.79 -9.88 -9.11
C LEU A 152 -2.16 -9.19 -9.01
N VAL A 153 -2.24 -7.90 -9.34
CA VAL A 153 -3.48 -7.14 -9.14
C VAL A 153 -4.59 -7.55 -10.12
N GLU A 154 -4.23 -8.12 -11.27
CA GLU A 154 -5.17 -8.62 -12.28
C GLU A 154 -5.52 -10.11 -12.11
N GLY A 155 -5.00 -10.76 -11.07
CA GLY A 155 -5.30 -12.16 -10.77
C GLY A 155 -4.67 -13.16 -11.76
N ARG A 156 -3.60 -12.74 -12.43
CA ARG A 156 -2.79 -13.62 -13.29
C ARG A 156 -1.87 -14.51 -12.44
N SER A 157 -1.36 -15.57 -13.05
CA SER A 157 -0.46 -16.49 -12.36
C SER A 157 0.87 -15.82 -12.03
N LEU A 158 1.41 -16.10 -10.85
CA LEU A 158 2.68 -15.55 -10.40
C LEU A 158 3.71 -16.65 -10.28
N GLU A 159 4.88 -16.44 -10.89
CA GLU A 159 6.02 -17.31 -10.66
C GLU A 159 6.42 -17.30 -9.17
N PRO A 160 6.81 -18.45 -8.59
CA PRO A 160 7.29 -18.49 -7.22
C PRO A 160 8.54 -17.63 -7.03
N LEU A 161 8.59 -16.88 -5.93
CA LEU A 161 9.83 -16.21 -5.52
C LEU A 161 10.87 -17.26 -5.12
N LYS A 162 12.11 -17.08 -5.58
CA LYS A 162 13.24 -17.96 -5.27
C LYS A 162 14.23 -17.23 -4.38
N GLY A 163 14.77 -17.92 -3.40
CA GLY A 163 15.79 -17.40 -2.49
C GLY A 163 16.60 -18.52 -1.86
N ASN A 164 17.65 -18.14 -1.15
CA ASN A 164 18.46 -19.08 -0.38
C ASN A 164 17.91 -19.14 1.05
N GLY A 165 17.30 -20.26 1.41
CA GLY A 165 16.74 -20.49 2.73
C GLY A 165 17.72 -21.19 3.68
N TRP A 166 17.42 -21.11 4.97
CA TRP A 166 18.04 -21.88 6.04
C TRP A 166 17.01 -22.80 6.73
N GLY A 167 17.47 -23.78 7.50
CA GLY A 167 16.62 -24.62 8.36
C GLY A 167 15.90 -25.79 7.67
N GLY A 168 15.78 -25.81 6.34
CA GLY A 168 15.32 -26.99 5.57
C GLY A 168 13.85 -27.40 5.76
N GLY A 169 13.08 -26.62 6.53
CA GLY A 169 11.66 -26.88 6.80
C GLY A 169 10.73 -26.40 5.66
N GLN A 170 9.47 -26.82 5.75
CA GLN A 170 8.39 -26.33 4.90
C GLN A 170 7.28 -25.75 5.76
N ALA A 171 6.76 -24.59 5.36
CA ALA A 171 5.65 -23.93 6.01
C ALA A 171 4.65 -23.43 4.95
N LYS A 172 3.38 -23.33 5.35
CA LYS A 172 2.31 -22.75 4.54
C LYS A 172 1.51 -21.80 5.42
N GLY A 173 1.25 -20.62 4.90
CA GLY A 173 0.51 -19.58 5.60
C GLY A 173 0.17 -18.43 4.69
N TYR A 174 -0.60 -17.47 5.21
CA TYR A 174 -0.83 -16.20 4.51
C TYR A 174 0.45 -15.39 4.51
N LEU A 175 0.91 -14.97 3.34
CA LEU A 175 2.07 -14.08 3.23
C LEU A 175 1.67 -12.70 3.75
N MET A 176 2.39 -12.19 4.74
CA MET A 176 2.16 -10.88 5.33
C MET A 176 3.46 -10.07 5.28
N PRO A 177 3.72 -9.35 4.17
CA PRO A 177 4.91 -8.53 4.05
C PRO A 177 4.80 -7.26 4.90
N ALA A 178 5.92 -6.72 5.32
CA ALA A 178 5.98 -5.48 6.10
C ALA A 178 7.37 -4.85 6.10
N ASN A 179 7.40 -3.54 6.28
CA ASN A 179 8.57 -2.90 6.87
C ASN A 179 8.67 -3.27 8.37
N LEU A 180 9.83 -3.76 8.81
CA LEU A 180 10.04 -4.32 10.16
C LEU A 180 9.86 -3.27 11.26
N THR A 181 10.50 -2.10 11.16
CA THR A 181 10.36 -1.01 12.14
C THR A 181 8.90 -0.57 12.27
N VAL A 182 8.21 -0.36 11.15
CA VAL A 182 6.79 0.06 11.19
C VAL A 182 5.88 -1.04 11.73
N ALA A 183 6.09 -2.29 11.34
CA ALA A 183 5.40 -3.44 11.91
C ALA A 183 5.58 -3.52 13.44
N GLY A 184 6.81 -3.33 13.92
CA GLY A 184 7.15 -3.32 15.34
C GLY A 184 6.32 -2.29 16.13
N HIS A 185 6.13 -1.09 15.58
CA HIS A 185 5.31 -0.04 16.21
C HIS A 185 3.81 -0.38 16.30
N LEU A 186 3.32 -1.33 15.50
CA LEU A 186 1.90 -1.72 15.53
C LEU A 186 1.63 -2.87 16.49
N LEU A 187 2.65 -3.63 16.92
CA LEU A 187 2.49 -4.78 17.78
C LEU A 187 1.85 -4.40 19.12
N GLY A 188 0.87 -5.18 19.55
CA GLY A 188 0.09 -4.94 20.78
C GLY A 188 -0.96 -3.83 20.67
N THR A 189 -1.03 -3.13 19.53
CA THR A 189 -2.07 -2.10 19.30
C THR A 189 -3.31 -2.71 18.64
N LYS A 190 -4.43 -1.96 18.66
CA LYS A 190 -5.63 -2.32 17.90
C LYS A 190 -5.41 -2.39 16.38
N TYR A 191 -4.28 -1.91 15.86
CA TYR A 191 -3.94 -1.87 14.44
C TYR A 191 -3.27 -3.14 13.95
N GLN A 192 -2.67 -3.94 14.85
CA GLN A 192 -2.10 -5.25 14.51
C GLN A 192 -3.16 -6.19 13.89
N PRO A 193 -2.86 -6.89 12.78
CA PRO A 193 -3.68 -7.98 12.26
C PRO A 193 -3.43 -9.28 13.03
N ASP A 194 -4.33 -10.26 12.93
CA ASP A 194 -4.06 -11.60 13.43
C ASP A 194 -2.91 -12.22 12.61
N LEU A 195 -1.83 -12.58 13.29
CA LEU A 195 -0.62 -13.15 12.67
C LEU A 195 -0.61 -14.70 12.76
N THR A 196 -1.65 -15.32 13.31
CA THR A 196 -1.74 -16.77 13.45
C THR A 196 -1.71 -17.45 12.08
N GLY A 197 -0.75 -18.36 11.87
CA GLY A 197 -0.61 -19.07 10.59
C GLY A 197 -0.16 -18.18 9.42
N THR A 198 0.47 -17.05 9.70
CA THR A 198 1.06 -16.18 8.66
C THR A 198 2.54 -16.51 8.43
N ILE A 199 3.01 -16.23 7.21
CA ILE A 199 4.43 -16.17 6.86
C ILE A 199 4.79 -14.69 6.76
N LEU A 200 5.57 -14.19 7.71
CA LEU A 200 6.05 -12.81 7.68
C LEU A 200 7.18 -12.66 6.65
N ALA A 201 7.10 -11.62 5.83
CA ALA A 201 8.19 -11.20 4.93
C ALA A 201 8.60 -9.78 5.30
N LEU A 202 9.73 -9.66 5.99
CA LEU A 202 10.13 -8.39 6.61
C LEU A 202 11.26 -7.75 5.79
N GLU A 203 11.09 -6.48 5.48
CA GLU A 203 12.13 -5.62 4.91
C GLU A 203 12.43 -4.47 5.86
N ASP A 204 13.65 -3.94 5.79
CA ASP A 204 13.94 -2.64 6.39
C ASP A 204 15.06 -1.92 5.65
N THR A 205 15.16 -0.62 5.84
CA THR A 205 16.21 0.21 5.23
C THR A 205 16.71 1.25 6.23
N ASN A 206 18.00 1.58 6.16
CA ASN A 206 18.63 2.63 6.98
C ASN A 206 18.55 2.40 8.51
N GLU A 207 18.22 1.20 8.96
CA GLU A 207 18.27 0.81 10.36
C GLU A 207 19.66 0.29 10.75
N VAL A 208 20.09 0.60 11.98
CA VAL A 208 21.37 0.11 12.51
C VAL A 208 21.19 -1.35 12.92
N PRO A 209 22.08 -2.29 12.52
CA PRO A 209 22.04 -3.66 13.02
C PRO A 209 22.45 -3.64 14.50
N TYR A 210 21.50 -3.82 15.40
CA TYR A 210 21.74 -3.93 16.84
C TYR A 210 21.66 -5.39 17.31
#